data_AF-A0A1G3ZI22-F1
#
_entry.id   AF-A0A1G3ZI22-F1
#
_cell.length_a   1.000
_cell.length_b   1.000
_cell.length_c   1.000
_cell.angle_alpha   90.00
_cell.angle_beta   90.00
_cell.angle_gamma   90.00
#
_symmetry.space_group_name_H-M   'P 1'
#
loop_
_entity.id
_entity.type
_entity.pdbx_description
1 polymer ?
#
loop_
_entity_poly.entity_id
_entity_poly.type
_entity_poly.pdbx_seq_one_letter_code
_entity_poly.pdbx_strand_id
1 'polypeptide(L)'
;MIAEHSSFNDLLGHLASQSTVALDTEADSLHCYFEKLCLIQLGSDQQFHLMDPLAGLPLEKLFTALNGKRLIFHDADYDLRLLRRSGEFPDNDIFDTMIAARLCGEPHLGLSALVEKYFHVTLSKASRKANWGLRPLSSQMVTYAINDVRYLFDLADILNERLEEFERMEWFYQSRDRMLRATRGTKTRDEDSLWRLSGYSKLPPQSWAVLKALWLWRDAEARQWDKPAFYIMSNHELLQAAEFAPLEKSFKRPRLTQTVLQRFEEVLAEALALSEESWPQPLLSVRTHVTKQERDRFKKLKDHRDRVAYDLNLDPSIIASNSAMEITVRNPEVPVLLPWQQSLLGLD
;
A
#
# COMPACT_ATOMS: atom_id res chain seq x y z
N MET A 1 7.38 -25.03 -6.67
CA MET A 1 7.70 -24.56 -5.31
C MET A 1 9.18 -24.74 -5.09
N ILE A 2 9.85 -23.71 -4.57
CA ILE A 2 11.28 -23.71 -4.24
C ILE A 2 11.37 -23.54 -2.73
N ALA A 3 11.63 -24.64 -2.03
CA ALA A 3 11.72 -24.70 -0.56
C ALA A 3 12.97 -25.48 -0.07
N GLU A 4 13.79 -25.96 -1.01
CA GLU A 4 15.00 -26.73 -0.73
C GLU A 4 16.21 -26.10 -1.44
N HIS A 5 17.40 -26.23 -0.87
CA HIS A 5 18.62 -25.62 -1.41
C HIS A 5 18.97 -26.05 -2.85
N SER A 6 18.69 -27.29 -3.24
CA SER A 6 18.90 -27.78 -4.61
C SER A 6 18.06 -26.98 -5.61
N SER A 7 16.73 -26.99 -5.41
CA SER A 7 15.77 -26.24 -6.22
C SER A 7 16.04 -24.73 -6.23
N PHE A 8 16.58 -24.20 -5.13
CA PHE A 8 16.97 -22.80 -5.03
C PHE A 8 18.19 -22.48 -5.90
N ASN A 9 19.21 -23.34 -5.91
CA ASN A 9 20.36 -23.17 -6.79
C ASN A 9 19.97 -23.28 -8.27
N ASP A 10 19.04 -24.17 -8.61
CA ASP A 10 18.49 -24.28 -9.97
C ASP A 10 17.78 -22.98 -10.39
N LEU A 11 16.97 -22.39 -9.48
CA LEU A 11 16.36 -21.08 -9.69
C LEU A 11 17.42 -19.99 -9.94
N LEU A 12 18.48 -19.93 -9.13
CA LEU A 12 19.55 -18.94 -9.33
C LEU A 12 20.25 -19.13 -10.68
N GLY A 13 20.49 -20.37 -11.08
CA GLY A 13 21.06 -20.71 -12.39
C GLY A 13 20.16 -20.27 -13.55
N HIS A 14 18.85 -20.49 -13.42
CA HIS A 14 17.86 -20.00 -14.39
C HIS A 14 17.86 -18.48 -14.48
N LEU A 15 17.78 -17.77 -13.35
CA LEU A 15 17.75 -16.31 -13.32
C LEU A 15 19.02 -15.67 -13.89
N ALA A 16 20.18 -16.34 -13.80
CA ALA A 16 21.44 -15.81 -14.31
C ALA A 16 21.41 -15.51 -15.83
N SER A 17 20.65 -16.26 -16.62
CA SER A 17 20.52 -16.05 -18.07
C SER A 17 19.40 -15.08 -18.46
N GLN A 18 18.61 -14.58 -17.50
CA GLN A 18 17.45 -13.72 -17.77
C GLN A 18 17.82 -12.23 -17.67
N SER A 19 17.35 -11.40 -18.58
CA SER A 19 17.48 -9.92 -18.47
C SER A 19 16.29 -9.28 -17.78
N THR A 20 15.13 -9.95 -17.79
CA THR A 20 13.86 -9.46 -17.28
C THR A 20 13.17 -10.53 -16.44
N VAL A 21 12.56 -10.13 -15.32
CA VAL A 21 11.89 -11.04 -14.38
C VAL A 21 10.59 -10.41 -13.90
N ALA A 22 9.47 -11.13 -14.01
CA ALA A 22 8.21 -10.74 -13.38
C ALA A 22 8.21 -11.17 -11.91
N LEU A 23 7.74 -10.30 -11.03
CA LEU A 23 7.74 -10.51 -9.59
C LEU A 23 6.40 -10.12 -8.98
N ASP A 24 6.03 -10.87 -7.96
CA ASP A 24 4.92 -10.58 -7.05
C ASP A 24 5.26 -11.19 -5.69
N THR A 25 4.62 -10.71 -4.61
CA THR A 25 4.87 -11.22 -3.25
C THR A 25 3.60 -11.46 -2.46
N GLU A 26 3.66 -12.38 -1.51
CA GLU A 26 2.56 -12.60 -0.57
C GLU A 26 3.02 -12.51 0.88
N ALA A 27 2.13 -12.00 1.73
CA ALA A 27 2.36 -11.82 3.17
C ALA A 27 1.18 -12.30 4.01
N ASP A 28 1.43 -12.48 5.31
CA ASP A 28 0.43 -12.92 6.30
C ASP A 28 -0.15 -11.77 7.14
N SER A 29 -0.15 -10.53 6.62
CA SER A 29 -0.55 -9.31 7.35
C SER A 29 -1.98 -9.32 7.89
N LEU A 30 -2.86 -10.14 7.31
CA LEU A 30 -4.23 -10.36 7.81
C LEU A 30 -4.32 -11.40 8.93
N HIS A 31 -3.21 -12.03 9.30
CA HIS A 31 -3.16 -13.16 10.22
C HIS A 31 -2.15 -12.99 11.36
N CYS A 32 -1.14 -12.12 11.17
CA CYS A 32 -0.05 -11.84 12.12
C CYS A 32 0.16 -10.33 12.32
N TYR A 33 0.77 -9.93 13.45
CA TYR A 33 1.17 -8.55 13.71
C TYR A 33 2.50 -8.24 13.02
N PHE A 34 3.47 -9.14 13.19
CA PHE A 34 4.74 -9.08 12.50
C PHE A 34 4.56 -9.72 11.13
N GLU A 35 4.14 -8.90 10.18
CA GLU A 35 4.02 -9.28 8.77
C GLU A 35 5.31 -9.92 8.26
N LYS A 36 5.18 -11.12 7.69
CA LYS A 36 6.27 -11.90 7.10
C LYS A 36 6.11 -11.92 5.59
N LEU A 37 7.24 -11.89 4.88
CA LEU A 37 7.30 -12.25 3.48
C LEU A 37 7.13 -13.77 3.36
N CYS A 38 5.96 -14.20 2.88
CA CYS A 38 5.56 -15.60 2.89
C CYS A 38 5.75 -16.31 1.54
N LEU A 39 5.78 -15.57 0.43
CA LEU A 39 5.99 -16.11 -0.90
C LEU A 39 6.64 -15.05 -1.78
N ILE A 40 7.52 -15.49 -2.67
CA ILE A 40 8.00 -14.69 -3.80
C ILE A 40 7.68 -15.46 -5.08
N GLN A 41 6.93 -14.84 -5.96
CA GLN A 41 6.57 -15.37 -7.27
C GLN A 41 7.56 -14.81 -8.28
N LEU A 42 8.14 -15.68 -9.11
CA LEU A 42 9.06 -15.29 -10.18
C LEU A 42 8.60 -15.86 -11.50
N GLY A 43 8.37 -14.99 -12.48
CA GLY A 43 8.15 -15.37 -13.88
C GLY A 43 9.37 -14.98 -14.71
N SER A 44 9.84 -15.87 -15.59
CA SER A 44 10.83 -15.56 -16.63
C SER A 44 10.87 -16.66 -17.68
N ASP A 45 10.95 -16.29 -18.96
CA ASP A 45 11.02 -17.24 -20.10
C ASP A 45 9.92 -18.33 -20.04
N GLN A 46 8.67 -17.92 -19.79
CA GLN A 46 7.49 -18.80 -19.63
C GLN A 46 7.61 -19.84 -18.49
N GLN A 47 8.64 -19.74 -17.64
CA GLN A 47 8.79 -20.53 -16.43
C GLN A 47 8.35 -19.72 -15.22
N PHE A 48 7.67 -20.41 -14.29
CA PHE A 48 7.11 -19.82 -13.08
C PHE A 48 7.61 -20.55 -11.85
N HIS A 49 8.22 -19.80 -10.95
CA HIS A 49 8.76 -20.30 -9.70
C HIS A 49 8.04 -19.62 -8.53
N LEU A 50 7.76 -20.42 -7.51
CA LEU A 50 7.19 -19.96 -6.25
C LEU A 50 8.21 -20.26 -5.17
N MET A 51 8.96 -19.26 -4.74
CA MET A 51 9.97 -19.38 -3.70
C MET A 51 9.36 -19.17 -2.32
N ASP A 52 9.67 -20.08 -1.40
CA ASP A 52 9.25 -20.04 -0.01
C ASP A 52 10.34 -19.41 0.88
N PRO A 53 10.19 -18.15 1.31
CA PRO A 53 11.16 -17.49 2.19
C PRO A 53 11.15 -18.07 3.61
N LEU A 54 10.03 -18.68 4.04
CA LEU A 54 9.89 -19.29 5.36
C LEU A 54 10.69 -20.58 5.50
N ALA A 55 11.14 -21.16 4.38
CA ALA A 55 12.01 -22.34 4.37
C ALA A 55 13.47 -22.02 4.78
N GLY A 56 13.81 -20.77 5.08
CA GLY A 56 15.16 -20.36 5.50
C GLY A 56 16.17 -20.29 4.36
N LEU A 57 15.68 -20.13 3.12
CA LEU A 57 16.53 -19.94 1.95
C LEU A 57 17.20 -18.56 1.97
N PRO A 58 18.44 -18.43 1.47
CA PRO A 58 19.22 -17.18 1.55
C PRO A 58 18.68 -16.13 0.57
N LEU A 59 17.79 -15.25 1.07
CA LEU A 59 17.19 -14.16 0.29
C LEU A 59 18.22 -13.21 -0.32
N GLU A 60 19.35 -13.00 0.35
CA GLU A 60 20.44 -12.16 -0.15
C GLU A 60 21.02 -12.68 -1.48
N LYS A 61 21.04 -14.00 -1.69
CA LYS A 61 21.47 -14.60 -2.95
C LYS A 61 20.44 -14.39 -4.05
N LEU A 62 19.15 -14.47 -3.73
CA LEU A 62 18.09 -14.12 -4.67
C LEU A 62 18.22 -12.65 -5.10
N PHE A 63 18.36 -11.74 -4.13
CA PHE A 63 18.46 -10.31 -4.41
C PHE A 63 19.70 -9.97 -5.26
N THR A 64 20.84 -10.61 -4.97
CA THR A 64 22.03 -10.53 -5.81
C THR A 64 21.76 -11.03 -7.22
N ALA A 65 21.06 -12.16 -7.36
CA ALA A 65 20.72 -12.72 -8.66
C ALA A 65 19.72 -11.86 -9.45
N LEU A 66 18.89 -11.06 -8.78
CA LEU A 66 17.98 -10.12 -9.45
C LEU A 66 18.67 -8.80 -9.85
N ASN A 67 19.81 -8.46 -9.25
CA ASN A 67 20.47 -7.18 -9.46
C ASN A 67 20.83 -6.93 -10.94
N GLY A 68 20.56 -5.72 -11.43
CA GLY A 68 20.83 -5.30 -12.80
C GLY A 68 19.83 -5.79 -13.85
N LYS A 69 18.76 -6.50 -13.44
CA LYS A 69 17.68 -6.95 -14.33
C LYS A 69 16.54 -5.93 -14.37
N ARG A 70 15.77 -5.94 -15.45
CA ARG A 70 14.45 -5.31 -15.46
C ARG A 70 13.47 -6.17 -14.65
N LEU A 71 12.75 -5.57 -13.71
CA LEU A 71 11.75 -6.27 -12.92
C LEU A 71 10.36 -5.77 -13.25
N ILE A 72 9.45 -6.68 -13.58
CA ILE A 72 8.06 -6.35 -13.91
C ILE A 72 7.18 -6.65 -12.70
N PHE A 73 6.39 -5.67 -12.29
CA PHE A 73 5.43 -5.78 -11.20
C PHE A 73 4.06 -5.27 -11.64
N HIS A 74 3.04 -5.54 -10.82
CA HIS A 74 1.75 -4.88 -10.89
C HIS A 74 1.44 -4.23 -9.55
N ASP A 75 1.43 -2.88 -9.48
CA ASP A 75 1.25 -2.13 -8.22
C ASP A 75 2.37 -2.39 -7.19
N ALA A 76 3.62 -2.14 -7.59
CA ALA A 76 4.83 -2.57 -6.90
C ALA A 76 5.09 -1.90 -5.53
N ASP A 77 4.32 -0.89 -5.12
CA ASP A 77 4.64 -0.07 -3.93
C ASP A 77 4.74 -0.93 -2.67
N TYR A 78 3.78 -1.84 -2.48
CA TYR A 78 3.75 -2.72 -1.32
C TYR A 78 4.84 -3.81 -1.39
N ASP A 79 4.99 -4.49 -2.54
CA ASP A 79 6.01 -5.53 -2.72
C ASP A 79 7.42 -5.00 -2.46
N LEU A 80 7.74 -3.82 -3.01
CA LEU A 80 9.06 -3.21 -2.84
C LEU A 80 9.33 -2.86 -1.38
N ARG A 81 8.33 -2.42 -0.61
CA ARG A 81 8.50 -2.19 0.84
C ARG A 81 8.71 -3.50 1.59
N LEU A 82 7.97 -4.55 1.24
CA LEU A 82 8.07 -5.85 1.88
C LEU A 82 9.43 -6.51 1.61
N LEU A 83 9.89 -6.46 0.36
CA LEU A 83 11.20 -6.96 -0.07
C LEU A 83 12.35 -6.19 0.61
N ARG A 84 12.29 -4.85 0.63
CA ARG A 84 13.30 -4.01 1.31
C ARG A 84 13.32 -4.16 2.83
N ARG A 85 12.19 -4.50 3.45
CA ARG A 85 12.14 -4.85 4.88
C ARG A 85 12.76 -6.21 5.17
N SER A 86 12.78 -7.09 4.16
CA SER A 86 13.29 -8.46 4.25
C SER A 86 14.78 -8.56 3.88
N GLY A 87 15.39 -7.51 3.35
CA GLY A 87 16.83 -7.40 3.09
C GLY A 87 17.20 -6.29 2.10
N GLU A 88 18.44 -6.30 1.62
CA GLU A 88 18.96 -5.32 0.65
C GLU A 88 18.46 -5.61 -0.77
N PHE A 89 17.20 -5.27 -1.04
CA PHE A 89 16.61 -5.41 -2.37
C PHE A 89 17.24 -4.41 -3.36
N PRO A 90 17.72 -4.85 -4.54
CA PRO A 90 18.47 -4.01 -5.47
C PRO A 90 17.63 -2.90 -6.11
N ASP A 91 18.29 -1.80 -6.47
CA ASP A 91 17.71 -0.70 -7.22
C ASP A 91 17.70 -1.00 -8.72
N ASN A 92 16.80 -1.90 -9.12
CA ASN A 92 16.63 -2.34 -10.50
C ASN A 92 15.77 -1.39 -11.34
N ASP A 93 15.79 -1.59 -12.66
CA ASP A 93 14.80 -0.99 -13.56
C ASP A 93 13.43 -1.65 -13.32
N ILE A 94 12.50 -0.93 -12.71
CA ILE A 94 11.16 -1.45 -12.40
C ILE A 94 10.17 -1.04 -13.49
N PHE A 95 9.49 -2.00 -14.09
CA PHE A 95 8.33 -1.76 -14.92
C PHE A 95 7.04 -2.08 -14.15
N ASP A 96 6.27 -1.06 -13.76
CA ASP A 96 5.00 -1.24 -13.06
C ASP A 96 3.83 -1.16 -14.05
N THR A 97 3.21 -2.31 -14.31
CA THR A 97 2.09 -2.43 -15.26
C THR A 97 0.85 -1.63 -14.82
N MET A 98 0.63 -1.38 -13.52
CA MET A 98 -0.48 -0.55 -13.07
C MET A 98 -0.23 0.93 -13.38
N ILE A 99 1.00 1.42 -13.19
CA ILE A 99 1.38 2.79 -13.58
C ILE A 99 1.24 2.96 -15.09
N ALA A 100 1.74 2.00 -15.87
CA ALA A 100 1.64 2.03 -17.33
C ALA A 100 0.17 2.01 -17.80
N ALA A 101 -0.66 1.10 -17.26
CA ALA A 101 -2.08 1.03 -17.58
C ALA A 101 -2.83 2.32 -17.24
N ARG A 102 -2.50 2.95 -16.10
CA ARG A 102 -3.06 4.24 -15.71
C ARG A 102 -2.75 5.32 -16.73
N LEU A 103 -1.50 5.42 -17.18
CA LEU A 103 -1.08 6.40 -18.18
C LEU A 103 -1.58 6.06 -19.59
N CYS A 104 -1.95 4.81 -19.87
CA CYS A 104 -2.66 4.39 -21.07
C CYS A 104 -4.18 4.71 -21.04
N GLY A 105 -4.70 5.25 -19.93
CA GLY A 105 -6.12 5.59 -19.78
C GLY A 105 -7.02 4.39 -19.48
N GLU A 106 -6.48 3.32 -18.89
CA GLU A 106 -7.30 2.15 -18.53
C GLU A 106 -8.30 2.47 -17.40
N PRO A 107 -9.61 2.17 -17.58
CA PRO A 107 -10.63 2.47 -16.57
C PRO A 107 -10.57 1.54 -15.36
N HIS A 108 -10.00 0.34 -15.54
CA HIS A 108 -9.88 -0.68 -14.52
C HIS A 108 -8.43 -1.13 -14.40
N LEU A 109 -7.78 -0.74 -13.30
CA LEU A 109 -6.34 -0.87 -13.15
C LEU A 109 -5.87 -2.17 -12.52
N GLY A 110 -6.76 -2.95 -11.88
CA GLY A 110 -6.35 -4.17 -11.19
C GLY A 110 -5.95 -5.29 -12.17
N LEU A 111 -4.95 -6.10 -11.80
CA LEU A 111 -4.39 -7.14 -12.66
C LEU A 111 -5.44 -8.03 -13.31
N SER A 112 -6.40 -8.56 -12.53
CA SER A 112 -7.46 -9.43 -13.10
C SER A 112 -8.28 -8.74 -14.19
N ALA A 113 -8.54 -7.43 -14.07
CA ALA A 113 -9.30 -6.68 -15.06
C ALA A 113 -8.49 -6.41 -16.33
N LEU A 114 -7.20 -6.12 -16.18
CA LEU A 114 -6.30 -5.98 -17.33
C LEU A 114 -6.13 -7.32 -18.04
N VAL A 115 -5.96 -8.41 -17.29
CA VAL A 115 -5.81 -9.74 -17.87
C VAL A 115 -7.07 -10.19 -18.62
N GLU A 116 -8.25 -9.91 -18.06
CA GLU A 116 -9.53 -10.15 -18.73
C GLU A 116 -9.66 -9.34 -20.01
N LYS A 117 -9.24 -8.07 -20.00
CA LYS A 117 -9.30 -7.18 -21.17
C LYS A 117 -8.38 -7.65 -22.31
N TYR A 118 -7.12 -7.92 -22.00
CA TYR A 118 -6.07 -8.15 -23.02
C TYR A 118 -5.92 -9.61 -23.43
N PHE A 119 -6.19 -10.55 -22.52
CA PHE A 119 -6.02 -11.99 -22.78
C PHE A 119 -7.33 -12.75 -22.79
N HIS A 120 -8.46 -12.10 -22.51
CA HIS A 120 -9.79 -12.73 -22.42
C HIS A 120 -9.84 -13.87 -21.38
N VAL A 121 -9.03 -13.74 -20.31
CA VAL A 121 -8.95 -14.71 -19.22
C VAL A 121 -9.48 -14.12 -17.91
N THR A 122 -10.46 -14.78 -17.31
CA THR A 122 -10.96 -14.41 -15.98
C THR A 122 -10.12 -15.06 -14.89
N LEU A 123 -9.36 -14.25 -14.15
CA LEU A 123 -8.62 -14.73 -12.98
C LEU A 123 -9.52 -14.90 -11.76
N SER A 124 -9.30 -15.99 -11.02
CA SER A 124 -9.97 -16.21 -9.74
C SER A 124 -9.45 -15.21 -8.70
N LYS A 125 -10.36 -14.59 -7.95
CA LYS A 125 -10.02 -13.74 -6.78
C LYS A 125 -9.87 -14.56 -5.50
N ALA A 126 -10.00 -15.88 -5.57
CA ALA A 126 -9.79 -16.77 -4.43
C ALA A 126 -8.35 -16.67 -3.94
N SER A 127 -8.13 -16.85 -2.64
CA SER A 127 -6.80 -16.84 -1.99
C SER A 127 -6.13 -15.49 -1.74
N ARG A 128 -6.62 -14.36 -2.28
CA ARG A 128 -6.06 -13.01 -1.96
C ARG A 128 -6.06 -12.66 -0.46
N LYS A 129 -6.95 -13.27 0.33
CA LYS A 129 -7.03 -13.10 1.79
C LYS A 129 -6.63 -14.37 2.56
N ALA A 130 -6.05 -15.36 1.87
CA ALA A 130 -5.62 -16.60 2.51
C ALA A 130 -4.50 -16.33 3.51
N ASN A 131 -4.27 -17.31 4.40
CA ASN A 131 -3.10 -17.29 5.26
C ASN A 131 -1.91 -17.87 4.49
N TRP A 132 -1.11 -16.99 3.89
CA TRP A 132 0.10 -17.35 3.14
C TRP A 132 1.23 -17.90 4.00
N GLY A 133 1.13 -17.82 5.33
CA GLY A 133 2.06 -18.46 6.26
C GLY A 133 1.83 -19.97 6.44
N LEU A 134 0.72 -20.52 5.94
CA LEU A 134 0.42 -21.96 6.08
C LEU A 134 1.25 -22.81 5.14
N ARG A 135 1.64 -24.00 5.62
CA ARG A 135 2.33 -25.03 4.81
C ARG A 135 1.68 -26.40 5.02
N PRO A 136 1.58 -27.23 3.96
CA PRO A 136 1.85 -26.89 2.55
C PRO A 136 0.82 -25.90 1.98
N LEU A 137 1.19 -25.15 0.93
CA LEU A 137 0.23 -24.31 0.20
C LEU A 137 -0.82 -25.17 -0.49
N SER A 138 -2.07 -24.72 -0.50
CA SER A 138 -3.13 -25.39 -1.27
C SER A 138 -2.92 -25.22 -2.77
N SER A 139 -3.47 -26.14 -3.58
CA SER A 139 -3.43 -26.04 -5.05
C SER A 139 -4.06 -24.75 -5.58
N GLN A 140 -5.08 -24.23 -4.90
CA GLN A 140 -5.72 -22.95 -5.24
C GLN A 140 -4.79 -21.76 -4.97
N MET A 141 -4.04 -21.77 -3.87
CA MET A 141 -3.05 -20.73 -3.57
C MET A 141 -1.89 -20.75 -4.57
N VAL A 142 -1.39 -21.94 -4.91
CA VAL A 142 -0.34 -22.11 -5.93
C VAL A 142 -0.80 -21.58 -7.29
N THR A 143 -2.02 -21.92 -7.71
CA THR A 143 -2.57 -21.46 -8.99
C THR A 143 -2.76 -19.95 -9.03
N TYR A 144 -3.25 -19.37 -7.93
CA TYR A 144 -3.41 -17.93 -7.78
C TYR A 144 -2.05 -17.22 -7.92
N ALA A 145 -1.06 -17.60 -7.11
CA ALA A 145 0.27 -17.00 -7.10
C ALA A 145 0.96 -17.07 -8.47
N ILE A 146 0.84 -18.19 -9.19
CA ILE A 146 1.41 -18.30 -10.55
C ILE A 146 0.73 -17.31 -11.52
N ASN A 147 -0.59 -17.13 -11.42
CA ASN A 147 -1.32 -16.24 -12.31
C ASN A 147 -0.95 -14.76 -12.11
N ASP A 148 -0.50 -14.37 -10.91
CA ASP A 148 -0.11 -12.99 -10.64
C ASP A 148 1.18 -12.56 -11.37
N VAL A 149 2.04 -13.51 -11.75
CA VAL A 149 3.24 -13.25 -12.56
C VAL A 149 3.13 -13.72 -14.01
N ARG A 150 2.20 -14.64 -14.31
CA ARG A 150 2.10 -15.30 -15.61
C ARG A 150 1.94 -14.34 -16.77
N TYR A 151 1.09 -13.33 -16.61
CA TYR A 151 0.70 -12.44 -17.68
C TYR A 151 1.50 -11.13 -17.71
N LEU A 152 2.42 -10.94 -16.76
CA LEU A 152 3.08 -9.64 -16.57
C LEU A 152 4.02 -9.27 -17.72
N PHE A 153 4.69 -10.24 -18.36
CA PHE A 153 5.55 -9.97 -19.52
C PHE A 153 4.72 -9.45 -20.69
N ASP A 154 3.77 -10.25 -21.17
CA ASP A 154 2.93 -9.88 -22.30
C ASP A 154 2.14 -8.59 -22.02
N LEU A 155 1.68 -8.41 -20.77
CA LEU A 155 0.98 -7.18 -20.37
C LEU A 155 1.93 -5.97 -20.38
N ALA A 156 3.18 -6.13 -19.93
CA ALA A 156 4.15 -5.05 -19.97
C ALA A 156 4.50 -4.64 -21.40
N ASP A 157 4.66 -5.60 -22.32
CA ASP A 157 4.94 -5.33 -23.73
C ASP A 157 3.79 -4.53 -24.37
N ILE A 158 2.54 -5.00 -24.21
CA ILE A 158 1.35 -4.29 -24.71
C ILE A 158 1.27 -2.86 -24.15
N LEU A 159 1.50 -2.70 -22.85
CA LEU A 159 1.41 -1.39 -22.22
C LEU A 159 2.58 -0.47 -22.60
N ASN A 160 3.77 -1.01 -22.83
CA ASN A 160 4.92 -0.26 -23.31
C ASN A 160 4.67 0.29 -24.72
N GLU A 161 4.20 -0.55 -25.65
CA GLU A 161 3.84 -0.12 -27.01
C GLU A 161 2.80 1.00 -27.00
N ARG A 162 1.78 0.89 -26.13
CA ARG A 162 0.75 1.94 -25.99
C ARG A 162 1.28 3.23 -25.36
N LEU A 163 2.21 3.14 -24.40
CA LEU A 163 2.87 4.33 -23.86
C LEU A 163 3.71 5.04 -24.92
N GLU A 164 4.37 4.28 -25.80
CA GLU A 164 5.11 4.83 -26.94
C GLU A 164 4.17 5.49 -27.96
N GLU A 165 3.06 4.83 -28.32
CA GLU A 165 2.03 5.40 -29.22
C GLU A 165 1.46 6.72 -28.69
N PHE A 166 1.25 6.82 -27.37
CA PHE A 166 0.75 8.04 -26.75
C PHE A 166 1.83 9.07 -26.40
N GLU A 167 3.10 8.78 -26.65
CA GLU A 167 4.25 9.61 -26.27
C GLU A 167 4.34 9.89 -24.75
N ARG A 168 3.98 8.89 -23.92
CA ARG A 168 3.87 9.01 -22.44
C ARG A 168 4.98 8.29 -21.67
N MET A 169 6.02 7.80 -22.35
CA MET A 169 7.13 7.09 -21.70
C MET A 169 7.85 7.93 -20.62
N GLU A 170 8.03 9.22 -20.86
CA GLU A 170 8.62 10.11 -19.86
C GLU A 170 7.72 10.27 -18.62
N TRP A 171 6.39 10.31 -18.81
CA TRP A 171 5.44 10.38 -17.70
C TRP A 171 5.48 9.11 -16.86
N PHE A 172 5.67 7.96 -17.52
CA PHE A 172 5.87 6.68 -16.86
C PHE A 172 7.12 6.67 -15.99
N TYR A 173 8.27 7.07 -16.52
CA TYR A 173 9.52 7.10 -15.75
C TYR A 173 9.43 8.04 -14.54
N GLN A 174 8.89 9.25 -14.71
CA GLN A 174 8.70 10.17 -13.58
C GLN A 174 7.76 9.60 -12.50
N SER A 175 6.69 8.93 -12.92
CA SER A 175 5.71 8.31 -12.02
C SER A 175 6.28 7.10 -11.28
N ARG A 176 6.99 6.23 -12.00
CA ARG A 176 7.77 5.11 -11.45
C ARG A 176 8.77 5.63 -10.41
N ASP A 177 9.59 6.61 -10.76
CA ASP A 177 10.64 7.12 -9.88
C ASP A 177 10.07 7.76 -8.61
N ARG A 178 8.89 8.38 -8.70
CA ARG A 178 8.16 8.85 -7.51
C ARG A 178 7.80 7.70 -6.58
N MET A 179 7.27 6.59 -7.14
CA MET A 179 6.96 5.38 -6.38
C MET A 179 8.23 4.78 -5.77
N LEU A 180 9.32 4.67 -6.52
CA LEU A 180 10.61 4.15 -6.03
C LEU A 180 11.16 4.98 -4.86
N ARG A 181 11.11 6.32 -4.95
CA ARG A 181 11.49 7.19 -3.83
C ARG A 181 10.58 6.99 -2.62
N ALA A 182 9.27 6.90 -2.84
CA ALA A 182 8.30 6.71 -1.77
C ALA A 182 8.48 5.39 -1.03
N THR A 183 8.95 4.34 -1.71
CA THR A 183 9.18 3.00 -1.14
C THR A 183 10.52 2.90 -0.38
N ARG A 184 11.47 3.81 -0.60
CA ARG A 184 12.73 3.89 0.19
C ARG A 184 12.55 4.61 1.51
N GLY A 185 11.64 5.58 1.55
CA GLY A 185 11.39 6.35 2.76
C GLY A 185 10.76 5.48 3.86
N THR A 186 11.42 5.39 4.99
CA THR A 186 10.71 5.24 6.26
C THR A 186 9.97 6.55 6.46
N LYS A 187 8.68 6.61 6.11
CA LYS A 187 7.85 7.70 6.64
C LYS A 187 8.00 7.57 8.15
N THR A 188 8.71 8.52 8.78
CA THR A 188 8.63 8.78 10.21
C THR A 188 7.18 9.16 10.45
N ARG A 189 6.34 8.13 10.62
CA ARG A 189 4.99 8.31 11.07
C ARG A 189 5.15 8.89 12.46
N ASP A 190 4.67 10.11 12.64
CA ASP A 190 4.52 10.67 13.97
C ASP A 190 3.75 9.65 14.81
N GLU A 191 4.43 9.03 15.77
CA GLU A 191 3.85 7.98 16.61
C GLU A 191 2.60 8.51 17.33
N ASP A 192 2.57 9.82 17.62
CA ASP A 192 1.44 10.50 18.24
C ASP A 192 0.24 10.72 17.29
N SER A 193 0.38 10.36 16.01
CA SER A 193 -0.72 10.41 15.04
C SER A 193 -1.41 9.06 14.81
N LEU A 194 -0.80 7.93 15.21
CA LEU A 194 -1.28 6.59 14.83
C LEU A 194 -2.62 6.20 15.45
N TRP A 195 -2.91 6.70 16.65
CA TRP A 195 -4.18 6.48 17.34
C TRP A 195 -5.35 7.27 16.73
N ARG A 196 -5.08 8.24 15.85
CA ARG A 196 -6.10 9.12 15.22
C ARG A 196 -6.82 8.40 14.07
N LEU A 197 -7.61 7.40 14.42
CA LEU A 197 -8.42 6.59 13.49
C LEU A 197 -9.47 7.44 12.75
N SER A 198 -9.82 7.07 11.51
CA SER A 198 -10.92 7.73 10.77
C SER A 198 -12.19 7.81 11.63
N GLY A 199 -12.69 9.03 11.86
CA GLY A 199 -13.83 9.30 12.75
C GLY A 199 -13.47 9.89 14.11
N TYR A 200 -12.19 9.86 14.54
CA TYR A 200 -11.76 10.40 15.84
C TYR A 200 -12.14 11.88 16.02
N SER A 201 -12.10 12.66 14.92
CA SER A 201 -12.36 14.10 14.92
C SER A 201 -13.81 14.47 15.28
N LYS A 202 -14.73 13.50 15.28
CA LYS A 202 -16.12 13.70 15.72
C LYS A 202 -16.30 13.52 17.23
N LEU A 203 -15.31 12.94 17.90
CA LEU A 203 -15.33 12.69 19.35
C LEU A 203 -14.92 13.96 20.12
N PRO A 204 -15.44 14.15 21.35
CA PRO A 204 -14.99 15.24 22.22
C PRO A 204 -13.55 15.01 22.73
N PRO A 205 -12.84 16.05 23.22
CA PRO A 205 -11.45 15.94 23.67
C PRO A 205 -11.17 14.86 24.72
N GLN A 206 -12.07 14.70 25.71
CA GLN A 206 -11.94 13.62 26.70
C GLN A 206 -11.94 12.23 26.06
N SER A 207 -12.81 12.00 25.07
CA SER A 207 -12.87 10.74 24.32
C SER A 207 -11.60 10.50 23.49
N TRP A 208 -10.82 11.53 23.15
CA TRP A 208 -9.53 11.33 22.50
C TRP A 208 -8.51 10.70 23.44
N ALA A 209 -8.52 11.07 24.73
CA ALA A 209 -7.65 10.45 25.72
C ALA A 209 -7.96 8.95 25.87
N VAL A 210 -9.26 8.61 25.96
CA VAL A 210 -9.72 7.22 25.97
C VAL A 210 -9.34 6.49 24.69
N LEU A 211 -9.58 7.09 23.52
CA LEU A 211 -9.23 6.47 22.24
C LEU A 211 -7.72 6.20 22.14
N LYS A 212 -6.88 7.15 22.53
CA LYS A 212 -5.42 7.01 22.52
C LYS A 212 -4.96 5.87 23.43
N ALA A 213 -5.45 5.84 24.67
CA ALA A 213 -5.09 4.81 25.64
C ALA A 213 -5.51 3.41 25.18
N LEU A 214 -6.77 3.26 24.72
CA LEU A 214 -7.28 1.98 24.22
C LEU A 214 -6.58 1.55 22.92
N TRP A 215 -6.18 2.50 22.07
CA TRP A 215 -5.41 2.18 20.87
C TRP A 215 -4.02 1.64 21.21
N LEU A 216 -3.31 2.27 22.15
CA LEU A 216 -1.98 1.83 22.61
C LEU A 216 -2.05 0.45 23.28
N TRP A 217 -3.06 0.24 24.13
CA TRP A 217 -3.33 -1.08 24.71
C TRP A 217 -3.56 -2.13 23.64
N ARG A 218 -4.44 -1.85 22.66
CA ARG A 218 -4.73 -2.78 21.56
C ARG A 218 -3.48 -3.12 20.76
N ASP A 219 -2.64 -2.13 20.46
CA ASP A 219 -1.38 -2.32 19.74
C ASP A 219 -0.42 -3.24 20.51
N ALA A 220 -0.28 -3.02 21.83
CA ALA A 220 0.54 -3.85 22.70
C ALA A 220 0.04 -5.31 22.77
N GLU A 221 -1.27 -5.53 22.91
CA GLU A 221 -1.87 -6.88 22.91
C GLU A 221 -1.70 -7.58 21.56
N ALA A 222 -1.96 -6.86 20.46
CA ALA A 222 -1.81 -7.36 19.10
C ALA A 222 -0.36 -7.81 18.84
N ARG A 223 0.61 -6.99 19.27
CA ARG A 223 2.03 -7.29 19.22
C ARG A 223 2.42 -8.48 20.11
N GLN A 224 1.91 -8.53 21.33
CA GLN A 224 2.20 -9.62 22.27
C GLN A 224 1.72 -10.97 21.72
N TRP A 225 0.58 -10.99 21.04
CA TRP A 225 -0.05 -12.22 20.54
C TRP A 225 0.35 -12.59 19.11
N ASP A 226 1.16 -11.74 18.45
CA ASP A 226 1.40 -11.77 17.01
C ASP A 226 0.08 -11.91 16.23
N LYS A 227 -0.89 -11.03 16.54
CA LYS A 227 -2.21 -10.99 15.89
C LYS A 227 -2.50 -9.61 15.31
N PRO A 228 -3.24 -9.52 14.20
CA PRO A 228 -3.66 -8.24 13.66
C PRO A 228 -4.48 -7.44 14.67
N ALA A 229 -4.36 -6.11 14.67
CA ALA A 229 -5.05 -5.27 15.64
C ALA A 229 -6.58 -5.49 15.67
N PHE A 230 -7.20 -5.77 14.53
CA PHE A 230 -8.64 -6.04 14.44
C PHE A 230 -9.08 -7.35 15.11
N TYR A 231 -8.16 -8.29 15.33
CA TYR A 231 -8.42 -9.52 16.08
C TYR A 231 -8.67 -9.22 17.57
N ILE A 232 -7.93 -8.26 18.13
CA ILE A 232 -8.10 -7.79 19.51
C ILE A 232 -9.38 -6.96 19.62
N MET A 233 -9.48 -5.90 18.80
CA MET A 233 -10.66 -5.03 18.75
C MET A 233 -10.69 -4.23 17.44
N SER A 234 -11.84 -4.18 16.77
CA SER A 234 -11.96 -3.42 15.52
C SER A 234 -11.86 -1.90 15.75
N ASN A 235 -11.52 -1.14 14.71
CA ASN A 235 -11.48 0.33 14.79
C ASN A 235 -12.85 0.92 15.18
N HIS A 236 -13.94 0.29 14.72
CA HIS A 236 -15.29 0.70 15.07
C HIS A 236 -15.60 0.48 16.55
N GLU A 237 -15.23 -0.68 17.11
CA GLU A 237 -15.41 -0.99 18.52
C GLU A 237 -14.57 -0.06 19.43
N LEU A 238 -13.34 0.28 19.03
CA LEU A 238 -12.51 1.27 19.73
C LEU A 238 -13.17 2.66 19.77
N LEU A 239 -13.65 3.14 18.62
CA LEU A 239 -14.32 4.44 18.53
C LEU A 239 -15.59 4.47 19.38
N GLN A 240 -16.40 3.41 19.33
CA GLN A 240 -17.59 3.29 20.16
C GLN A 240 -17.26 3.27 21.66
N ALA A 241 -16.23 2.52 22.07
CA ALA A 241 -15.78 2.48 23.46
C ALA A 241 -15.34 3.88 23.95
N ALA A 242 -14.56 4.59 23.13
CA ALA A 242 -14.10 5.94 23.42
C ALA A 242 -15.24 6.98 23.48
N GLU A 243 -16.28 6.82 22.67
CA GLU A 243 -17.47 7.67 22.68
C GLU A 243 -18.35 7.41 23.91
N PHE A 244 -18.56 6.14 24.28
CA PHE A 244 -19.57 5.76 25.26
C PHE A 244 -19.05 5.73 26.69
N ALA A 245 -17.77 5.40 26.90
CA ALA A 245 -17.20 5.28 28.24
C ALA A 245 -17.28 6.58 29.08
N PRO A 246 -16.93 7.77 28.55
CA PRO A 246 -17.05 9.01 29.32
C PRO A 246 -18.50 9.40 29.63
N LEU A 247 -19.47 8.84 28.92
CA LEU A 247 -20.90 9.08 29.10
C LEU A 247 -21.58 8.02 29.99
N GLU A 248 -20.79 7.11 30.58
CA GLU A 248 -21.27 5.95 31.35
C GLU A 248 -22.27 5.07 30.57
N LYS A 249 -22.22 5.11 29.23
CA LYS A 249 -23.08 4.31 28.36
C LYS A 249 -22.48 2.92 28.20
N SER A 250 -23.35 1.90 28.15
CA SER A 250 -22.92 0.52 27.87
C SER A 250 -22.40 0.38 26.45
N PHE A 251 -21.26 -0.29 26.29
CA PHE A 251 -20.66 -0.65 25.01
C PHE A 251 -20.07 -2.05 25.06
N LYS A 252 -19.88 -2.66 23.88
CA LYS A 252 -19.38 -4.02 23.75
C LYS A 252 -17.91 -4.11 24.15
N ARG A 253 -17.61 -4.98 25.12
CA ARG A 253 -16.24 -5.35 25.50
C ARG A 253 -15.63 -6.33 24.48
N PRO A 254 -14.29 -6.32 24.30
CA PRO A 254 -13.65 -7.27 23.42
C PRO A 254 -13.83 -8.70 23.98
N ARG A 255 -13.83 -9.72 23.12
CA ARG A 255 -14.00 -11.12 23.58
C ARG A 255 -12.63 -11.73 23.83
N LEU A 256 -12.04 -11.43 24.99
CA LEU A 256 -10.67 -11.81 25.35
C LEU A 256 -10.67 -12.58 26.68
N THR A 257 -9.51 -13.10 27.09
CA THR A 257 -9.37 -13.78 28.38
C THR A 257 -9.61 -12.80 29.53
N GLN A 258 -9.98 -13.31 30.71
CA GLN A 258 -10.28 -12.47 31.88
C GLN A 258 -9.11 -11.55 32.26
N THR A 259 -7.87 -12.05 32.18
CA THR A 259 -6.65 -11.26 32.45
C THR A 259 -6.50 -10.08 31.49
N VAL A 260 -6.80 -10.28 30.21
CA VAL A 260 -6.67 -9.23 29.19
C VAL A 260 -7.81 -8.22 29.34
N LEU A 261 -9.00 -8.68 29.69
CA LEU A 261 -10.12 -7.81 30.01
C LEU A 261 -9.84 -6.96 31.25
N GLN A 262 -9.18 -7.51 32.26
CA GLN A 262 -8.78 -6.72 33.42
C GLN A 262 -7.83 -5.58 33.01
N ARG A 263 -6.79 -5.87 32.21
CA ARG A 263 -5.88 -4.83 31.68
C ARG A 263 -6.63 -3.79 30.85
N PHE A 264 -7.62 -4.21 30.05
CA PHE A 264 -8.49 -3.29 29.30
C PHE A 264 -9.24 -2.33 30.23
N GLU A 265 -9.87 -2.84 31.30
CA GLU A 265 -10.62 -1.99 32.25
C GLU A 265 -9.69 -1.07 33.05
N GLU A 266 -8.48 -1.54 33.41
CA GLU A 266 -7.45 -0.71 34.07
C GLU A 266 -7.05 0.48 33.19
N VAL A 267 -6.69 0.22 31.93
CA VAL A 267 -6.36 1.28 30.95
C VAL A 267 -7.53 2.24 30.73
N LEU A 268 -8.76 1.70 30.69
CA LEU A 268 -9.96 2.52 30.53
C LEU A 268 -10.18 3.45 31.74
N ALA A 269 -10.05 2.92 32.95
CA ALA A 269 -10.21 3.69 34.18
C ALA A 269 -9.14 4.78 34.30
N GLU A 270 -7.88 4.46 34.00
CA GLU A 270 -6.79 5.43 33.96
C GLU A 270 -7.06 6.56 32.95
N ALA A 271 -7.51 6.22 31.74
CA ALA A 271 -7.80 7.20 30.71
C ALA A 271 -8.97 8.13 31.07
N LEU A 272 -9.99 7.60 31.78
CA LEU A 272 -11.12 8.39 32.28
C LEU A 272 -10.73 9.31 33.43
N ALA A 273 -9.69 8.96 34.20
CA ALA A 273 -9.17 9.76 35.32
C ALA A 273 -8.19 10.87 34.91
N LEU A 274 -7.80 10.93 33.62
CA LEU A 274 -6.87 11.96 33.12
C LEU A 274 -7.48 13.37 33.21
N SER A 275 -6.68 14.32 33.72
CA SER A 275 -7.03 15.75 33.73
C SER A 275 -7.09 16.33 32.30
N GLU A 276 -7.87 17.39 32.12
CA GLU A 276 -8.05 18.04 30.80
C GLU A 276 -6.73 18.50 30.17
N GLU A 277 -5.77 18.91 31.01
CA GLU A 277 -4.43 19.35 30.61
C GLU A 277 -3.62 18.23 29.94
N SER A 278 -3.92 16.97 30.27
CA SER A 278 -3.22 15.78 29.76
C SER A 278 -3.87 15.20 28.50
N TRP A 279 -5.00 15.75 28.05
CA TRP A 279 -5.69 15.24 26.88
C TRP A 279 -4.92 15.51 25.60
N PRO A 280 -5.03 14.61 24.59
CA PRO A 280 -4.39 14.83 23.31
C PRO A 280 -4.84 16.15 22.70
N GLN A 281 -3.89 16.96 22.26
CA GLN A 281 -4.20 18.23 21.63
C GLN A 281 -4.85 18.00 20.26
N PRO A 282 -5.77 18.87 19.83
CA PRO A 282 -6.25 18.83 18.47
C PRO A 282 -5.04 19.00 17.53
N LEU A 283 -5.00 18.23 16.44
CA LEU A 283 -4.13 18.65 15.35
C LEU A 283 -4.62 20.04 14.96
N LEU A 284 -3.74 21.03 15.07
CA LEU A 284 -3.99 22.37 14.54
C LEU A 284 -4.12 22.22 13.03
N SER A 285 -5.32 21.86 12.58
CA SER A 285 -5.75 22.16 11.23
C SER A 285 -5.76 23.66 11.20
N VAL A 286 -4.71 24.24 10.62
CA VAL A 286 -4.76 25.61 10.15
C VAL A 286 -5.90 25.60 9.15
N ARG A 287 -7.12 25.93 9.61
CA ARG A 287 -8.25 26.23 8.75
C ARG A 287 -7.87 27.52 8.05
N THR A 288 -7.02 27.40 7.05
CA THR A 288 -6.68 28.49 6.16
C THR A 288 -7.99 28.91 5.51
N HIS A 289 -8.44 30.11 5.85
CA HIS A 289 -9.62 30.67 5.23
C HIS A 289 -9.33 30.78 3.73
N VAL A 290 -10.02 29.97 2.93
CA VAL A 290 -9.79 29.98 1.48
C VAL A 290 -10.30 31.31 0.93
N THR A 291 -9.36 32.16 0.58
CA THR A 291 -9.63 33.47 -0.02
C THR A 291 -10.44 33.28 -1.30
N LYS A 292 -11.19 34.32 -1.70
CA LYS A 292 -11.90 34.30 -2.99
C LYS A 292 -10.93 34.04 -4.15
N GLN A 293 -9.73 34.64 -4.08
CA GLN A 293 -8.68 34.48 -5.08
C GLN A 293 -8.19 33.03 -5.19
N GLU A 294 -7.96 32.33 -4.08
CA GLU A 294 -7.59 30.91 -4.09
C GLU A 294 -8.71 30.03 -4.65
N ARG A 295 -9.97 30.30 -4.30
CA ARG A 295 -11.13 29.56 -4.86
C ARG A 295 -11.22 29.74 -6.38
N ASP A 296 -11.06 30.97 -6.86
CA ASP A 296 -11.12 31.27 -8.29
C ASP A 296 -9.94 30.63 -9.04
N ARG A 297 -8.73 30.64 -8.46
CA ARG A 297 -7.55 29.94 -9.02
C ARG A 297 -7.76 28.42 -9.07
N PHE A 298 -8.24 27.82 -7.99
CA PHE A 298 -8.54 26.40 -7.94
C PHE A 298 -9.57 25.99 -8.99
N LYS A 299 -10.65 26.77 -9.15
CA LYS A 299 -11.66 26.51 -10.17
C LYS A 299 -11.05 26.55 -11.58
N LYS A 300 -10.28 27.59 -11.91
CA LYS A 300 -9.60 27.70 -13.21
C LYS A 300 -8.67 26.52 -13.48
N LEU A 301 -7.87 26.13 -12.48
CA LEU A 301 -6.95 25.00 -12.60
C LEU A 301 -7.70 23.69 -12.79
N LYS A 302 -8.80 23.49 -12.06
CA LYS A 302 -9.67 22.31 -12.18
C LYS A 302 -10.30 22.22 -13.57
N ASP A 303 -10.88 23.32 -14.06
CA ASP A 303 -11.52 23.36 -15.38
C ASP A 303 -10.49 23.10 -16.50
N HIS A 304 -9.26 23.63 -16.36
CA HIS A 304 -8.15 23.35 -17.28
C HIS A 304 -7.72 21.88 -17.23
N ARG A 305 -7.50 21.32 -16.03
CA ARG A 305 -7.18 19.91 -15.82
C ARG A 305 -8.22 18.99 -16.46
N ASP A 306 -9.50 19.25 -16.22
CA ASP A 306 -10.60 18.41 -16.71
C ASP A 306 -10.68 18.42 -18.23
N ARG A 307 -10.41 19.57 -18.87
CA ARG A 307 -10.29 19.68 -20.33
C ARG A 307 -9.10 18.88 -20.87
N VAL A 308 -7.91 19.08 -20.30
CA VAL A 308 -6.70 18.35 -20.73
C VAL A 308 -6.86 16.84 -20.52
N ALA A 309 -7.47 16.42 -19.42
CA ALA A 309 -7.77 15.02 -19.14
C ALA A 309 -8.72 14.42 -20.18
N TYR A 310 -9.76 15.16 -20.58
CA TYR A 310 -10.67 14.75 -21.65
C TYR A 310 -9.93 14.58 -22.99
N ASP A 311 -9.12 15.57 -23.38
CA ASP A 311 -8.37 15.53 -24.65
C ASP A 311 -7.37 14.36 -24.69
N LEU A 312 -6.79 14.00 -23.55
CA LEU A 312 -5.84 12.89 -23.41
C LEU A 312 -6.50 11.53 -23.13
N ASN A 313 -7.83 11.47 -23.00
CA ASN A 313 -8.57 10.30 -22.54
C ASN A 313 -7.99 9.69 -21.24
N LEU A 314 -7.79 10.55 -20.23
CA LEU A 314 -7.30 10.20 -18.91
C LEU A 314 -8.32 10.56 -17.83
N ASP A 315 -8.32 9.81 -16.73
CA ASP A 315 -9.01 10.24 -15.53
C ASP A 315 -8.33 11.52 -14.97
N PRO A 316 -9.06 12.61 -14.66
CA PRO A 316 -8.46 13.86 -14.21
C PRO A 316 -7.58 13.72 -12.96
N SER A 317 -7.87 12.75 -12.08
CA SER A 317 -7.09 12.50 -10.87
C SER A 317 -5.67 11.99 -11.16
N ILE A 318 -5.42 11.44 -12.36
CA ILE A 318 -4.10 10.99 -12.83
C ILE A 318 -3.20 12.21 -13.07
N ILE A 319 -3.75 13.28 -13.65
CA ILE A 319 -3.02 14.54 -13.85
C ILE A 319 -2.82 15.23 -12.51
N ALA A 320 -3.90 15.48 -11.75
CA ALA A 320 -3.81 16.05 -10.42
C ALA A 320 -5.06 15.77 -9.57
N SER A 321 -4.86 15.21 -8.38
CA SER A 321 -5.94 15.08 -7.39
C SER A 321 -6.38 16.45 -6.88
N ASN A 322 -7.62 16.56 -6.38
CA ASN A 322 -8.12 17.81 -5.80
C ASN A 322 -7.23 18.29 -4.64
N SER A 323 -6.75 17.37 -3.80
CA SER A 323 -5.84 17.69 -2.71
C SER A 323 -4.48 18.21 -3.21
N ALA A 324 -3.93 17.63 -4.28
CA ALA A 324 -2.68 18.14 -4.87
C ALA A 324 -2.87 19.56 -5.43
N MET A 325 -3.96 19.80 -6.18
CA MET A 325 -4.29 21.13 -6.69
C MET A 325 -4.52 22.16 -5.59
N GLU A 326 -5.18 21.79 -4.48
CA GLU A 326 -5.34 22.67 -3.32
C GLU A 326 -3.99 23.07 -2.72
N ILE A 327 -3.03 22.15 -2.63
CA ILE A 327 -1.68 22.46 -2.15
C ILE A 327 -0.96 23.36 -3.14
N THR A 328 -1.01 23.06 -4.44
CA THR A 328 -0.39 23.87 -5.50
C THR A 328 -0.91 25.31 -5.51
N VAL A 329 -2.22 25.52 -5.33
CA VAL A 329 -2.81 26.86 -5.29
C VAL A 329 -2.38 27.66 -4.06
N ARG A 330 -2.22 26.99 -2.92
CA ARG A 330 -1.86 27.62 -1.64
C ARG A 330 -0.37 27.86 -1.51
N ASN A 331 0.45 26.90 -1.92
CA ASN A 331 1.90 26.89 -1.79
C ASN A 331 2.54 26.50 -3.13
N PRO A 332 2.64 27.43 -4.09
CA PRO A 332 3.21 27.16 -5.42
C PRO A 332 4.64 26.62 -5.36
N GLU A 333 5.40 27.03 -4.33
CA GLU A 333 6.79 26.63 -4.11
C GLU A 333 6.96 25.16 -3.66
N VAL A 334 5.89 24.46 -3.27
CA VAL A 334 5.95 23.06 -2.82
C VAL A 334 5.67 22.14 -4.01
N PRO A 335 6.67 21.39 -4.52
CA PRO A 335 6.49 20.53 -5.68
C PRO A 335 5.73 19.26 -5.29
N VAL A 336 4.40 19.32 -5.34
CA VAL A 336 3.51 18.17 -5.12
C VAL A 336 3.26 17.37 -6.41
N LEU A 337 3.32 18.06 -7.54
CA LEU A 337 3.09 17.51 -8.87
C LEU A 337 4.43 17.12 -9.52
N LEU A 338 4.39 16.09 -10.36
CA LEU A 338 5.53 15.71 -11.19
C LEU A 338 5.73 16.72 -12.32
N PRO A 339 6.95 16.84 -12.88
CA PRO A 339 7.22 17.75 -13.99
C PRO A 339 6.23 17.58 -15.16
N TRP A 340 5.92 16.35 -15.56
CA TRP A 340 4.93 16.14 -16.63
C TRP A 340 3.52 16.63 -16.26
N GLN A 341 3.14 16.55 -14.98
CA GLN A 341 1.84 17.04 -14.49
C GLN A 341 1.81 18.57 -14.45
N GLN A 342 2.92 19.21 -14.06
CA GLN A 342 3.07 20.67 -14.08
C GLN A 342 2.93 21.19 -15.51
N SER A 343 3.57 20.51 -16.47
CA SER A 343 3.56 20.91 -17.87
C SER A 343 2.18 20.86 -18.50
N LEU A 344 1.42 19.77 -18.24
CA LEU A 344 0.03 19.67 -18.68
C LEU A 344 -0.88 20.75 -18.09
N LEU A 345 -0.55 21.24 -16.89
CA LEU A 345 -1.33 22.28 -16.20
C LEU A 345 -0.83 23.70 -16.49
N GLY A 346 0.25 23.86 -17.27
CA GLY A 346 0.86 25.16 -17.54
C GLY A 346 1.42 25.83 -16.29
N LEU A 347 2.04 25.04 -15.42
CA LEU A 347 2.61 25.47 -14.13
C LEU A 347 4.15 25.53 -14.14
N ASP A 348 4.76 25.33 -15.30
CA ASP A 348 6.21 25.31 -15.51
C ASP A 348 6.86 26.70 -15.44
#